data_AF-A0A6B3RN02-F1
#
_entry.id   AF-A0A6B3RN02-F1
#
_cell.length_a   1.000
_cell.length_b   1.000
_cell.length_c   1.000
_cell.angle_alpha   90.00
_cell.angle_beta   90.00
_cell.angle_gamma   90.00
#
_symmetry.space_group_name_H-M   'P 1'
#
loop_
_entity.id
_entity.type
_entity.pdbx_description
1 polymer ?
#
loop_
_entity_poly.entity_id
_entity_poly.type
_entity_poly.pdbx_seq_one_letter_code
_entity_poly.pdbx_strand_id
1 'polypeptide(L)'
;MTRGESSVDAAGFLGGMIGIVADATYSHNDGRSFTITLTADSPAVAGMAGILGNPQMMAMMGKVVRVGTIDVLDQNGSLSALVASRVLLQAQGADAADMSAVLATMDFARLGQFDQ
;
A
#
# COMPACT_ATOMS: atom_id res chain seq x y z
N MET A 1 11.88 14.13 -5.98
CA MET A 1 11.51 12.71 -6.11
C MET A 1 11.06 12.49 -7.53
N THR A 2 11.71 11.58 -8.25
CA THR A 2 11.41 11.34 -9.67
C THR A 2 10.71 9.99 -9.77
N ARG A 3 9.49 9.97 -10.31
CA ARG A 3 8.74 8.73 -10.52
C ARG A 3 9.42 7.96 -11.65
N GLY A 4 9.91 6.75 -11.37
CA GLY A 4 10.35 5.83 -12.42
C GLY A 4 9.13 5.32 -13.20
N GLU A 5 9.26 5.18 -14.51
CA GLU A 5 8.20 4.63 -15.36
C GLU A 5 7.80 3.24 -14.87
N SER A 6 6.52 3.09 -14.56
CA SER A 6 5.90 1.86 -14.09
C SER A 6 5.67 0.92 -15.28
N SER A 7 6.33 -0.22 -15.25
CA SER A 7 5.95 -1.41 -16.00
C SER A 7 4.57 -1.86 -15.54
N VAL A 8 3.52 -1.52 -16.29
CA VAL A 8 2.24 -2.26 -16.23
C VAL A 8 2.42 -3.62 -16.90
N ASP A 9 3.47 -4.36 -16.53
CA ASP A 9 3.87 -5.59 -17.21
C ASP A 9 3.33 -6.80 -16.46
N ALA A 10 2.51 -7.58 -17.16
CA ALA A 10 2.03 -8.93 -16.87
C ALA A 10 0.93 -9.14 -15.80
N ALA A 11 0.73 -8.28 -14.80
CA ALA A 11 -0.25 -8.57 -13.74
C ALA A 11 -1.73 -8.39 -14.16
N GLY A 12 -2.01 -7.48 -15.10
CA GLY A 12 -3.38 -7.25 -15.60
C GLY A 12 -3.94 -8.35 -16.51
N PHE A 13 -3.09 -9.27 -17.00
CA PHE A 13 -3.47 -10.29 -17.99
C PHE A 13 -3.93 -11.63 -17.37
N LEU A 14 -3.64 -11.88 -16.09
CA LEU A 14 -4.20 -13.01 -15.32
C LEU A 14 -5.53 -12.60 -14.66
N GLY A 15 -6.47 -12.14 -15.49
CA GLY A 15 -7.73 -11.54 -15.11
C GLY A 15 -8.53 -12.31 -14.04
N GLY A 16 -8.92 -11.59 -12.99
CA GLY A 16 -10.03 -11.95 -12.10
C GLY A 16 -9.71 -12.84 -10.90
N MET A 17 -8.59 -13.57 -10.86
CA MET A 17 -8.28 -14.47 -9.73
C MET A 17 -7.35 -13.86 -8.67
N ILE A 18 -6.65 -12.77 -9.01
CA ILE A 18 -5.59 -12.17 -8.17
C ILE A 18 -5.95 -10.74 -7.70
N GLY A 19 -7.09 -10.21 -8.16
CA GLY A 19 -7.50 -8.81 -7.95
C GLY A 19 -6.80 -7.83 -8.88
N ILE A 20 -7.00 -6.54 -8.64
CA ILE A 20 -6.38 -5.43 -9.38
C ILE A 20 -5.08 -5.06 -8.66
N VAL A 21 -3.94 -5.19 -9.35
CA VAL A 21 -2.63 -4.88 -8.77
C VAL A 21 -1.99 -3.71 -9.51
N ALA A 22 -1.46 -2.74 -8.77
CA ALA A 22 -0.69 -1.62 -9.29
C ALA A 22 0.54 -1.40 -8.42
N ASP A 23 1.72 -1.33 -9.04
CA ASP A 23 2.97 -1.00 -8.35
C ASP A 23 3.57 0.31 -8.86
N ALA A 24 4.28 0.99 -7.96
CA ALA A 24 4.99 2.22 -8.23
C ALA A 24 6.33 2.21 -7.50
N THR A 25 7.42 2.29 -8.26
CA THR A 25 8.77 2.39 -7.70
C THR A 25 9.20 3.84 -7.64
N TYR A 26 9.64 4.25 -6.45
CA TYR A 26 10.10 5.58 -6.15
C TYR A 26 11.58 5.56 -5.86
N SER A 27 12.33 6.44 -6.51
CA SER A 27 13.77 6.56 -6.33
C SER A 27 14.11 7.94 -5.76
N HIS A 28 14.95 7.94 -4.72
CA HIS A 28 15.57 9.14 -4.19
C HIS A 28 16.84 9.48 -4.97
N ASN A 29 17.24 10.75 -4.90
CA ASN A 29 18.43 11.25 -5.60
C ASN A 29 19.75 10.73 -4.97
N ASP A 30 19.68 10.12 -3.79
CA ASP A 30 20.80 9.49 -3.09
C ASP A 30 20.97 7.99 -3.42
N GLY A 31 20.16 7.46 -4.34
CA GLY A 31 20.20 6.07 -4.77
C GLY A 31 19.32 5.11 -3.97
N ARG A 32 18.65 5.57 -2.89
CA ARG A 32 17.63 4.75 -2.21
C ARG A 32 16.39 4.62 -3.08
N SER A 33 15.78 3.44 -3.11
CA SER A 33 14.51 3.23 -3.80
C SER A 33 13.57 2.39 -2.93
N PHE A 34 12.27 2.62 -3.11
CA PHE A 34 11.24 1.80 -2.51
C PHE A 34 10.10 1.59 -3.47
N THR A 35 9.36 0.52 -3.27
CA THR A 35 8.22 0.16 -4.10
C THR A 35 6.96 0.22 -3.25
N ILE A 36 5.94 0.86 -3.79
CA ILE A 36 4.57 0.81 -3.28
C ILE A 36 3.79 -0.15 -4.17
N THR A 37 3.16 -1.15 -3.55
CA THR A 37 2.25 -2.09 -4.22
C THR A 37 0.85 -1.88 -3.66
N LEU A 38 -0.11 -1.73 -4.55
CA LEU A 38 -1.53 -1.60 -4.29
C LEU A 38 -2.22 -2.83 -4.85
N THR A 39 -2.95 -3.55 -4.01
CA THR A 39 -3.75 -4.71 -4.42
C THR A 39 -5.19 -4.44 -4.02
N ALA A 40 -6.10 -4.35 -4.98
CA ALA A 40 -7.52 -4.14 -4.76
C ALA A 40 -8.33 -5.38 -5.15
N ASP A 41 -9.47 -5.58 -4.48
CA ASP A 41 -10.50 -6.56 -4.86
C ASP A 41 -9.98 -8.00 -5.03
N SER A 42 -9.05 -8.41 -4.16
CA SER A 42 -8.54 -9.78 -4.12
C SER A 42 -9.03 -10.52 -2.87
N PRO A 43 -9.19 -11.86 -2.93
CA PRO A 43 -9.49 -12.66 -1.74
C PRO A 43 -8.46 -12.48 -0.62
N ALA A 44 -7.19 -12.24 -0.96
CA ALA A 44 -6.13 -11.94 -0.01
C ALA A 44 -6.38 -10.60 0.72
N VAL A 45 -6.82 -9.58 0.00
CA VAL A 45 -7.19 -8.28 0.59
C VAL A 45 -8.38 -8.43 1.51
N ALA A 46 -9.41 -9.19 1.10
CA ALA A 46 -10.58 -9.44 1.95
C ALA A 46 -10.21 -10.15 3.26
N GLY A 47 -9.28 -11.11 3.22
CA GLY A 47 -8.74 -11.76 4.41
C GLY A 47 -7.97 -10.80 5.33
N MET A 48 -7.13 -9.95 4.74
CA MET A 48 -6.38 -8.93 5.50
C MET A 48 -7.27 -7.78 5.98
N ALA A 49 -8.39 -7.52 5.31
CA ALA A 49 -9.33 -6.46 5.68
C ALA A 49 -9.95 -6.69 7.07
N GLY A 50 -10.21 -7.95 7.44
CA GLY A 50 -10.70 -8.30 8.78
C GLY A 50 -9.66 -8.03 9.89
N ILE A 51 -8.37 -8.06 9.55
CA ILE A 51 -7.27 -7.86 10.51
C ILE A 51 -6.88 -6.38 10.56
N LEU A 52 -6.54 -5.80 9.40
CA LEU A 52 -6.13 -4.40 9.26
C LEU A 52 -7.30 -3.42 9.50
N GLY A 53 -8.55 -3.88 9.37
CA GLY A 53 -9.73 -3.11 9.77
C GLY A 53 -9.92 -3.04 11.29
N ASN A 54 -9.16 -3.78 12.10
CA ASN A 54 -9.24 -3.75 13.55
C ASN A 54 -7.92 -3.22 14.18
N PRO A 55 -7.92 -2.02 14.78
CA PRO A 55 -6.72 -1.42 15.34
C PRO A 55 -6.11 -2.21 16.50
N GLN A 56 -6.91 -2.95 17.27
CA GLN A 56 -6.40 -3.82 18.33
C GLN A 56 -5.59 -4.97 17.74
N MET A 57 -6.09 -5.60 16.67
CA MET A 57 -5.39 -6.67 15.97
C MET A 57 -4.11 -6.15 15.30
N MET A 58 -4.17 -4.98 14.66
CA MET A 58 -2.98 -4.35 14.09
C MET A 58 -1.89 -4.09 15.14
N ALA A 59 -2.27 -3.55 16.31
CA ALA A 59 -1.33 -3.29 17.40
C ALA A 59 -0.70 -4.58 17.98
N MET A 60 -1.39 -5.71 17.88
CA MET A 60 -0.82 -7.02 18.25
C MET A 60 0.19 -7.54 17.21
N MET A 61 0.04 -7.17 15.95
CA MET A 61 0.92 -7.62 14.85
C MET A 61 2.16 -6.76 14.68
N GLY A 62 2.13 -5.50 15.13
CA GLY A 62 3.23 -4.57 14.93
C GLY A 62 2.89 -3.16 15.38
N LYS A 63 3.70 -2.21 14.92
CA LYS A 63 3.55 -0.80 15.29
C LYS A 63 2.53 -0.15 14.38
N VAL A 64 1.46 0.41 14.93
CA VAL A 64 0.48 1.17 14.15
C VAL A 64 0.90 2.64 14.09
N VAL A 65 0.99 3.19 12.88
CA VAL A 65 1.33 4.58 12.59
C VAL A 65 0.21 5.17 11.76
N ARG A 66 -0.34 6.31 12.20
CA ARG A 66 -1.32 7.06 11.41
C ARG A 66 -0.59 7.87 10.32
N VAL A 67 -0.94 7.65 9.06
CA VAL A 67 -0.42 8.42 7.93
C VAL A 67 -1.59 9.06 7.19
N GLY A 68 -1.71 10.39 7.29
CA GLY A 68 -2.88 11.10 6.80
C GLY A 68 -4.16 10.61 7.47
N THR A 69 -5.06 10.03 6.69
CA THR A 69 -6.39 9.56 7.15
C THR A 69 -6.45 8.04 7.38
N ILE A 70 -5.36 7.30 7.12
CA ILE A 70 -5.34 5.85 7.25
C ILE A 70 -4.38 5.38 8.35
N ASP A 71 -4.72 4.27 8.99
CA ASP A 71 -3.83 3.58 9.91
C ASP A 71 -2.94 2.62 9.12
N VAL A 72 -1.63 2.72 9.34
CA VAL A 72 -0.59 1.96 8.66
C VAL A 72 0.11 1.09 9.69
N LEU A 73 0.16 -0.21 9.41
CA LEU A 73 0.90 -1.18 10.20
C LEU A 73 2.36 -1.22 9.72
N ASP A 74 3.28 -0.84 10.59
CA ASP A 74 4.73 -0.95 10.40
C ASP A 74 5.23 -2.26 11.03
N GLN A 75 5.73 -3.14 10.17
CA GLN A 75 6.36 -4.40 10.53
C GLN A 75 7.80 -4.41 10.00
N ASN A 76 8.76 -4.13 10.89
CA ASN A 76 10.19 -4.21 10.57
C ASN A 76 10.57 -3.41 9.30
N GLY A 77 9.97 -2.23 9.09
CA GLY A 77 10.23 -1.40 7.91
C GLY A 77 9.39 -1.77 6.68
N SER A 78 8.39 -2.65 6.83
CA SER A 78 7.31 -2.86 5.86
C SER A 78 6.08 -2.11 6.32
N LEU A 79 5.57 -1.19 5.50
CA LEU A 79 4.33 -0.48 5.79
C LEU A 79 3.18 -1.16 5.07
N SER A 80 2.16 -1.60 5.81
CA SER A 80 0.95 -2.20 5.25
C SER A 80 -0.28 -1.45 5.73
N ALA A 81 -1.20 -1.09 4.85
CA ALA A 81 -2.41 -0.37 5.21
C ALA A 81 -3.61 -0.84 4.39
N LEU A 82 -4.80 -0.74 4.96
CA LEU A 82 -6.04 -1.03 4.25
C LEU A 82 -6.78 0.27 3.95
N VAL A 83 -7.02 0.52 2.67
CA VAL A 83 -7.73 1.70 2.17
C VAL A 83 -9.11 1.26 1.69
N ALA A 84 -10.15 1.97 2.14
CA ALA A 84 -11.56 1.75 1.79
C ALA A 84 -12.03 0.29 1.96
N SER A 85 -11.41 -0.48 2.87
CA SER A 85 -11.71 -1.89 3.14
C SER A 85 -11.57 -2.85 1.95
N ARG A 86 -10.97 -2.40 0.84
CA ARG A 86 -10.85 -3.17 -0.41
C ARG A 86 -9.50 -3.06 -1.10
N VAL A 87 -8.67 -2.09 -0.73
CA VAL A 87 -7.34 -1.88 -1.30
C VAL A 87 -6.30 -2.09 -0.21
N LEU A 88 -5.45 -3.09 -0.38
CA LEU A 88 -4.26 -3.28 0.42
C LEU A 88 -3.11 -2.47 -0.18
N LEU A 89 -2.55 -1.60 0.62
CA LEU A 89 -1.34 -0.84 0.32
C LEU A 89 -0.17 -1.47 1.04
N GLN A 90 0.94 -1.68 0.34
CA GLN A 90 2.19 -2.16 0.90
C GLN A 90 3.33 -1.29 0.40
N ALA A 91 4.22 -0.85 1.28
CA ALA A 91 5.43 -0.11 0.92
C ALA A 91 6.65 -0.71 1.61
N GLN A 92 7.70 -0.95 0.83
CA GLN A 92 8.93 -1.57 1.29
C GLN A 92 10.14 -1.05 0.51
N GLY A 93 11.30 -0.95 1.17
CA GLY A 93 12.59 -0.68 0.53
C GLY A 93 13.29 0.57 1.03
N ALA A 94 12.60 1.43 1.77
CA ALA A 94 13.16 2.61 2.43
C ALA A 94 12.71 2.71 3.90
N ASP A 95 13.15 3.74 4.59
CA ASP A 95 12.71 4.04 5.95
C ASP A 95 11.20 4.37 5.99
N ALA A 96 10.53 3.94 7.07
CA ALA A 96 9.11 4.19 7.27
C ALA A 96 8.75 5.70 7.21
N ALA A 97 9.66 6.57 7.63
CA ALA A 97 9.48 8.02 7.55
C ALA A 97 9.45 8.52 6.08
N ASP A 98 10.34 8.02 5.22
CA ASP A 98 10.40 8.41 3.82
C ASP A 98 9.19 7.88 3.04
N MET A 99 8.81 6.62 3.31
CA MET A 99 7.62 6.02 2.68
C MET A 99 6.33 6.69 3.15
N SER A 100 6.19 6.96 4.47
CA SER A 100 5.00 7.63 5.00
C SER A 100 4.85 9.05 4.47
N ALA A 101 5.94 9.77 4.18
CA ALA A 101 5.87 11.08 3.54
C ALA A 101 5.25 11.01 2.14
N VAL A 102 5.57 9.99 1.35
CA VAL A 102 4.94 9.77 0.04
C VAL A 102 3.50 9.33 0.15
N LEU A 103 3.22 8.38 1.05
CA LEU A 103 1.87 7.91 1.32
C LEU A 103 0.96 9.07 1.76
N ALA A 104 1.47 10.02 2.56
CA ALA A 104 0.72 11.19 2.98
C ALA A 104 0.30 12.11 1.81
N THR A 105 0.98 12.05 0.66
CA THR A 105 0.58 12.78 -0.55
C THR A 105 -0.44 12.06 -1.41
N MET A 106 -0.72 10.77 -1.14
CA MET A 106 -1.66 9.98 -1.92
C MET A 106 -3.10 10.32 -1.53
N ASP A 107 -3.96 10.44 -2.54
CA ASP A 107 -5.39 10.65 -2.35
C ASP A 107 -6.10 9.31 -2.10
N PHE A 108 -6.09 8.88 -0.84
CA PHE A 108 -6.72 7.61 -0.42
C PHE A 108 -8.24 7.58 -0.66
N ALA A 109 -8.89 8.75 -0.67
CA ALA A 109 -10.32 8.84 -0.95
C ALA A 109 -10.61 8.47 -2.41
N ARG A 110 -9.83 9.01 -3.35
CA ARG A 110 -9.92 8.62 -4.77
C ARG A 110 -9.50 7.18 -5.01
N LEU A 111 -8.51 6.66 -4.29
CA LEU A 111 -8.10 5.25 -4.40
C LEU A 111 -9.22 4.27 -4.00
N GLY A 112 -10.13 4.65 -3.10
CA GLY A 112 -11.31 3.82 -2.78
C GLY A 112 -12.39 3.81 -3.87
N GLN A 113 -12.40 4.83 -4.73
CA GLN A 113 -13.43 5.11 -5.73
C GLN A 113 -12.94 4.92 -7.17
N PHE A 114 -11.79 4.29 -7.39
CA PHE A 114 -11.14 4.24 -8.71
C PHE A 114 -11.94 3.52 -9.81
N ASP A 115 -12.98 2.78 -9.44
CA ASP A 115 -13.86 1.99 -10.31
C ASP A 115 -15.34 2.44 -10.22
N GLN A 116 -15.61 3.61 -9.62
CA GLN A 116 -16.97 4.13 -9.39
C GLN A 116 -17.35 5.28 -10.34
#